data_AF-A0A2G1ZFS7-F1
#
_entry.id   AF-A0A2G1ZFS7-F1
#
_cell.length_a   1.000
_cell.length_b   1.000
_cell.length_c   1.000
_cell.angle_alpha   90.00
_cell.angle_beta   90.00
_cell.angle_gamma   90.00
#
_symmetry.space_group_name_H-M   'P 1'
#
loop_
_entity.id
_entity.type
_entity.pdbx_description
1 polymer ?
#
loop_
_entity_poly.entity_id
_entity_poly.type
_entity_poly.pdbx_seq_one_letter_code
_entity_poly.pdbx_strand_id
1 'polypeptide(L)'
;MQKPFLIVLIIAILGAVAIHFVAPELNAAVAFFTGAIIASVIFSLKGQSTEAGDNAASVEQYTGPTMTLYVGNLPYRVHEGEVKELFGKYGPVNSVRLVRDRKTGRRKGFGFIEMSEAGAQKAMSKLNEFDFQERTLKVREAKSQDSDKSERNENA
;
A
#
# COMPACT_ATOMS: atom_id res chain seq x y z
N MET A 1 21.03 16.59 3.84
CA MET A 1 20.32 15.83 2.80
C MET A 1 21.20 15.38 1.62
N GLN A 2 22.55 15.35 1.73
CA GLN A 2 23.47 15.09 0.61
C GLN A 2 24.31 13.80 0.74
N LYS A 3 24.09 13.01 1.80
CA LYS A 3 24.87 11.78 2.06
C LYS A 3 24.68 10.64 1.04
N PRO A 4 23.52 10.43 0.38
CA PRO A 4 23.40 9.33 -0.60
C PRO A 4 24.10 9.66 -1.93
N PHE A 5 24.20 10.93 -2.31
CA PHE A 5 24.82 11.34 -3.58
C PHE A 5 26.34 11.08 -3.59
N LEU A 6 27.00 11.29 -2.45
CA LEU A 6 28.43 11.07 -2.29
C LEU A 6 28.80 9.58 -2.35
N ILE A 7 27.95 8.69 -1.84
CA ILE A 7 28.16 7.24 -1.92
C ILE A 7 28.02 6.75 -3.36
N VAL A 8 27.03 7.23 -4.11
CA VAL A 8 26.85 6.90 -5.52
C VAL A 8 28.03 7.39 -6.36
N LEU A 9 28.55 8.59 -6.08
CA LEU A 9 29.72 9.14 -6.76
C LEU A 9 30.98 8.28 -6.54
N ILE A 10 31.23 7.83 -5.30
CA ILE A 10 32.40 6.99 -4.98
C ILE A 10 32.29 5.63 -5.68
N ILE A 11 31.12 5.00 -5.65
CA ILE A 11 30.91 3.69 -6.31
C ILE A 11 31.09 3.81 -7.83
N ALA A 12 30.58 4.88 -8.44
CA ALA A 12 30.74 5.13 -9.87
C ALA A 12 32.20 5.32 -10.28
N ILE A 13 32.98 6.09 -9.50
CA ILE A 13 34.40 6.33 -9.77
C ILE A 13 35.21 5.03 -9.63
N LEU A 14 34.97 4.25 -8.57
CA LEU A 14 35.65 2.97 -8.37
C LEU A 14 35.32 1.96 -9.47
N GLY A 15 34.07 1.90 -9.92
CA GLY A 15 33.66 1.05 -11.04
C GLY A 15 34.35 1.42 -12.35
N ALA A 16 34.42 2.71 -12.67
CA ALA A 16 35.10 3.19 -13.87
C ALA A 16 36.60 2.87 -13.86
N VAL A 17 37.27 3.05 -12.71
CA VAL A 17 38.71 2.74 -12.55
C VAL A 17 38.97 1.24 -12.67
N ALA A 18 38.12 0.40 -12.07
CA ALA A 18 38.24 -1.05 -12.18
C ALA A 18 38.04 -1.56 -13.61
N ILE A 19 37.07 -1.00 -14.34
CA ILE A 19 36.82 -1.33 -15.75
C ILE A 19 38.01 -0.89 -16.63
N HIS A 20 38.57 0.31 -16.37
CA HIS A 20 39.74 0.81 -17.09
C HIS A 20 40.98 -0.09 -16.92
N PHE A 21 41.14 -0.72 -15.75
CA PHE A 21 42.28 -1.60 -15.46
C PHE A 21 42.13 -3.02 -16.04
N VAL A 22 40.90 -3.49 -16.26
CA VAL A 22 40.61 -4.87 -16.74
C VAL A 22 40.46 -4.94 -18.26
N ALA A 23 40.05 -3.87 -18.93
CA ALA A 23 39.87 -3.85 -20.39
C ALA A 23 40.17 -2.47 -21.01
N PRO A 24 41.46 -2.07 -21.15
CA PRO A 24 41.84 -0.77 -21.69
C PRO A 24 41.49 -0.59 -23.18
N GLU A 25 41.28 -1.69 -23.90
CA GLU A 25 40.99 -1.73 -25.34
C GLU A 25 39.48 -1.74 -25.67
N LEU A 26 38.61 -1.70 -24.66
CA LEU A 26 37.17 -1.74 -24.90
C LEU A 26 36.72 -0.35 -25.39
N ASN A 27 36.38 -0.25 -26.67
CA ASN A 27 35.79 0.95 -27.25
C ASN A 27 34.62 1.41 -26.35
N ALA A 28 34.60 2.69 -25.96
CA ALA A 28 33.63 3.23 -25.01
C ALA A 28 32.18 2.92 -25.44
N ALA A 29 31.92 2.80 -26.74
CA ALA A 29 30.65 2.34 -27.28
C ALA A 29 30.30 0.91 -26.83
N VAL A 30 31.24 -0.05 -26.91
CA VAL A 30 31.03 -1.45 -26.52
C VAL A 30 30.82 -1.57 -25.01
N ALA A 31 31.57 -0.81 -24.20
CA ALA A 31 31.39 -0.74 -22.76
C ALA A 31 30.00 -0.18 -22.37
N PHE A 32 29.52 0.81 -23.11
CA PHE A 32 28.20 1.37 -22.90
C PHE A 32 27.08 0.37 -23.25
N PHE A 33 27.21 -0.35 -24.37
CA PHE A 33 26.22 -1.36 -24.76
C PHE A 33 26.17 -2.54 -23.80
N THR A 34 27.32 -3.05 -23.34
CA THR A 34 27.33 -4.15 -22.35
C THR A 34 26.80 -3.69 -21.00
N GLY A 35 27.14 -2.47 -20.56
CA GLY A 35 26.58 -1.86 -19.36
C GLY A 35 25.06 -1.68 -19.42
N ALA A 36 24.53 -1.22 -20.56
CA ALA A 36 23.09 -1.04 -20.77
C ALA A 36 22.32 -2.37 -20.80
N ILE A 37 22.90 -3.42 -21.40
CA ILE A 37 22.29 -4.76 -21.44
C ILE A 37 22.32 -5.42 -20.06
N ILE A 38 23.43 -5.30 -19.32
CA ILE A 38 23.52 -5.82 -17.95
C ILE A 38 22.56 -5.05 -17.04
N ALA A 39 22.50 -3.72 -17.16
CA ALA A 39 21.53 -2.91 -16.43
C ALA A 39 20.09 -3.28 -16.78
N SER A 40 19.77 -3.55 -18.05
CA SER A 40 18.41 -3.97 -18.44
C SER A 40 18.06 -5.36 -17.90
N VAL A 41 18.99 -6.31 -17.89
CA VAL A 41 18.77 -7.65 -17.33
C VAL A 41 18.65 -7.61 -15.80
N ILE A 42 19.51 -6.84 -15.11
CA ILE A 42 19.40 -6.64 -13.66
C ILE A 42 18.11 -5.89 -13.32
N PHE A 43 17.73 -4.89 -14.11
CA PHE A 43 16.46 -4.17 -13.96
C PHE A 43 15.25 -5.09 -14.24
N SER A 44 15.35 -6.03 -15.18
CA SER A 44 14.33 -7.06 -15.40
C SER A 44 14.23 -8.09 -14.27
N LEU A 45 15.31 -8.34 -13.52
CA LEU A 45 15.30 -9.24 -12.37
C LEU A 45 14.95 -8.54 -11.05
N LYS A 46 15.09 -7.21 -10.99
CA LYS A 46 14.66 -6.38 -9.85
C LYS A 46 13.33 -5.73 -10.20
N GLY A 47 12.25 -6.51 -10.01
CA GLY A 47 10.87 -6.10 -10.27
C GLY A 47 10.60 -4.60 -10.05
N GLN A 48 10.17 -3.98 -11.14
CA GLN A 48 9.51 -2.70 -11.28
C GLN A 48 8.78 -2.24 -9.99
N SER A 49 9.31 -1.24 -9.32
CA SER A 49 8.53 -0.37 -8.41
C SER A 49 8.63 1.06 -8.93
N THR A 50 8.08 1.25 -10.13
CA THR A 50 7.73 2.58 -10.63
C THR A 50 6.31 2.87 -10.17
N GLU A 51 6.18 3.89 -9.32
CA GLU A 51 4.92 4.48 -8.89
C GLU A 51 4.24 5.19 -10.08
N ALA A 52 3.43 4.45 -10.83
CA ALA A 52 2.40 4.99 -11.70
C ALA A 52 1.29 3.94 -11.80
N GLY A 53 0.04 4.40 -11.72
CA GLY A 53 -1.15 3.58 -11.49
C GLY A 53 -1.26 2.39 -12.42
N ASP A 54 -1.43 1.22 -11.81
CA ASP A 54 -2.47 0.22 -12.08
C ASP A 54 -2.02 -1.09 -11.40
N ASN A 55 -1.98 -1.06 -10.06
CA ASN A 55 -1.90 -2.28 -9.28
C ASN A 55 -3.28 -2.95 -9.28
N ALA A 56 -3.65 -3.53 -10.43
CA ALA A 56 -4.46 -4.72 -10.46
C ALA A 56 -3.60 -5.91 -9.96
N ALA A 57 -3.02 -5.77 -8.76
CA ALA A 57 -2.85 -6.95 -7.93
C ALA A 57 -4.26 -7.50 -7.80
N SER A 58 -4.49 -8.71 -8.29
CA SER A 58 -5.70 -9.47 -8.02
C SER A 58 -5.90 -9.47 -6.51
N VAL A 59 -6.65 -8.48 -6.01
CA VAL A 59 -7.16 -8.50 -4.65
C VAL A 59 -8.09 -9.69 -4.73
N GLU A 60 -7.62 -10.84 -4.25
CA GLU A 60 -8.50 -11.97 -4.01
C GLU A 60 -9.55 -11.47 -3.03
N GLN A 61 -10.65 -11.03 -3.61
CA GLN A 61 -11.77 -10.47 -2.89
C GLN A 61 -12.35 -11.65 -2.14
N TYR A 62 -12.29 -11.57 -0.81
CA TYR A 62 -12.74 -12.67 0.01
C TYR A 62 -14.23 -12.88 -0.24
N THR A 63 -14.58 -14.08 -0.72
CA THR A 63 -15.93 -14.48 -1.16
C THR A 63 -16.76 -15.08 -0.02
N GLY A 64 -16.18 -15.28 1.17
CA GLY A 64 -16.91 -15.79 2.34
C GLY A 64 -17.70 -14.71 3.09
N PRO A 65 -18.26 -15.04 4.27
CA PRO A 65 -19.00 -14.08 5.09
C PRO A 65 -18.17 -12.86 5.47
N THR A 66 -18.63 -11.67 5.09
CA THR A 66 -17.99 -10.40 5.42
C THR A 66 -18.77 -9.63 6.46
N MET A 67 -18.07 -8.77 7.20
CA MET A 67 -18.66 -7.85 8.17
C MET A 67 -18.02 -6.47 7.98
N THR A 68 -18.84 -5.43 8.11
CA THR A 68 -18.36 -4.05 8.04
C THR A 68 -18.09 -3.51 9.44
N LEU A 69 -16.91 -2.95 9.63
CA LEU A 69 -16.49 -2.28 10.85
C LEU A 69 -16.54 -0.77 10.68
N TYR A 70 -17.04 -0.07 11.70
CA TYR A 70 -16.84 1.35 11.90
C TYR A 70 -15.55 1.57 12.69
N VAL A 71 -14.67 2.41 12.15
CA VAL A 71 -13.41 2.78 12.80
C VAL A 71 -13.37 4.29 13.00
N GLY A 72 -13.49 4.71 14.25
CA GLY A 72 -13.47 6.11 14.67
C GLY A 72 -12.15 6.54 15.30
N ASN A 73 -11.99 7.85 15.42
CA ASN A 73 -10.79 8.50 15.95
C ASN A 73 -9.50 8.20 15.15
N LEU A 74 -9.63 7.90 13.86
CA LEU A 74 -8.50 7.71 12.96
C LEU A 74 -7.70 9.02 12.82
N PRO A 75 -6.35 8.95 12.74
CA PRO A 75 -5.51 10.09 12.41
C PRO A 75 -5.96 10.79 11.13
N TYR A 76 -5.94 12.12 11.11
CA TYR A 76 -6.38 12.89 9.94
C TYR A 76 -5.49 12.68 8.70
N ARG A 77 -4.28 12.16 8.91
CA ARG A 77 -3.30 11.89 7.85
C ARG A 77 -3.32 10.44 7.38
N VAL A 78 -3.95 9.50 8.10
CA VAL A 78 -3.87 8.06 7.78
C VAL A 78 -4.45 7.76 6.40
N HIS A 79 -3.76 6.95 5.60
CA HIS A 79 -4.23 6.54 4.27
C HIS A 79 -4.93 5.17 4.29
N GLU A 80 -5.69 4.87 3.23
CA GLU A 80 -6.41 3.60 3.09
C GLU A 80 -5.45 2.40 3.11
N GLY A 81 -4.24 2.55 2.55
CA GLY A 81 -3.20 1.52 2.58
C GLY A 81 -2.75 1.17 4.01
N GLU A 82 -2.47 2.18 4.84
CA GLU A 82 -2.08 1.97 6.24
C GLU A 82 -3.18 1.28 7.05
N VAL A 83 -4.44 1.66 6.82
CA VAL A 83 -5.60 1.04 7.47
C VAL A 83 -5.76 -0.41 6.98
N LYS A 84 -5.64 -0.66 5.67
CA LYS A 84 -5.69 -2.01 5.11
C LYS A 84 -4.60 -2.91 5.68
N GLU A 85 -3.39 -2.39 5.82
CA GLU A 85 -2.27 -3.13 6.42
C GLU A 85 -2.51 -3.44 7.91
N LEU A 86 -3.00 -2.47 8.68
CA LEU A 86 -3.30 -2.65 10.10
C LEU A 86 -4.38 -3.73 10.32
N PHE A 87 -5.48 -3.66 9.57
CA PHE A 87 -6.60 -4.60 9.71
C PHE A 87 -6.32 -5.94 9.01
N GLY A 88 -5.47 -5.95 7.98
CA GLY A 88 -5.03 -7.14 7.25
C GLY A 88 -4.32 -8.18 8.12
N LYS A 89 -3.72 -7.75 9.25
CA LYS A 89 -3.10 -8.65 10.24
C LYS A 89 -4.11 -9.58 10.93
N TYR A 90 -5.39 -9.21 10.93
CA TYR A 90 -6.45 -9.95 11.61
C TYR A 90 -7.32 -10.78 10.65
N GLY A 91 -7.32 -10.44 9.36
CA GLY A 91 -8.01 -11.18 8.31
C GLY A 91 -8.00 -10.46 6.96
N PRO A 92 -8.48 -11.12 5.89
CA PRO A 92 -8.57 -10.52 4.56
C PRO A 92 -9.52 -9.31 4.57
N VAL A 93 -9.06 -8.20 4.00
CA VAL A 93 -9.80 -6.93 3.90
C VAL A 93 -10.25 -6.74 2.45
N ASN A 94 -11.56 -6.68 2.25
CA ASN A 94 -12.19 -6.48 0.94
C ASN A 94 -12.16 -5.01 0.52
N SER A 95 -12.55 -4.12 1.43
CA SER A 95 -12.68 -2.69 1.11
C SER A 95 -12.41 -1.81 2.33
N VAL A 96 -11.81 -0.65 2.08
CA VAL A 96 -11.57 0.39 3.09
C VAL A 96 -12.11 1.71 2.54
N ARG A 97 -12.98 2.36 3.29
CA ARG A 97 -13.60 3.64 2.92
C ARG A 97 -13.39 4.67 4.01
N LEU A 98 -12.51 5.65 3.76
CA LEU A 98 -12.28 6.75 4.70
C LEU A 98 -13.20 7.94 4.41
N VAL A 99 -13.90 8.43 5.41
CA VAL A 99 -14.87 9.52 5.24
C VAL A 99 -14.18 10.88 5.30
N ARG A 100 -14.41 11.68 4.26
CA ARG A 100 -13.96 13.07 4.15
C ARG A 100 -15.17 14.00 4.13
N ASP A 101 -14.99 15.19 4.69
CA ASP A 101 -15.97 16.26 4.60
C ASP A 101 -16.02 16.78 3.16
N ARG A 102 -17.21 16.76 2.55
CA ARG A 102 -17.42 17.18 1.16
C ARG A 102 -17.27 18.69 0.97
N LYS A 103 -17.43 19.49 2.03
CA LYS A 103 -17.32 20.96 1.96
C LYS A 103 -15.88 21.43 2.14
N THR A 104 -15.16 20.85 3.09
CA THR A 104 -13.80 21.30 3.44
C THR A 104 -12.69 20.41 2.88
N GLY A 105 -13.03 19.24 2.34
CA GLY A 105 -12.06 18.21 1.89
C GLY A 105 -11.29 17.54 3.03
N ARG A 106 -11.47 18.00 4.29
CA ARG A 106 -10.74 17.49 5.46
C ARG A 106 -11.28 16.12 5.86
N ARG A 107 -10.39 15.24 6.33
CA ARG A 107 -10.81 13.93 6.84
C ARG A 107 -11.61 14.11 8.12
N LYS A 108 -12.70 13.35 8.28
CA LYS A 108 -13.51 13.42 9.51
C LYS A 108 -12.92 12.58 10.65
N GLY A 109 -11.86 11.80 10.37
CA GLY A 109 -11.21 10.94 11.36
C GLY A 109 -12.01 9.67 11.64
N PHE A 110 -12.78 9.18 10.67
CA PHE A 110 -13.44 7.89 10.74
C PHE A 110 -13.59 7.26 9.35
N GLY A 111 -13.82 5.95 9.33
CA GLY A 111 -14.01 5.17 8.11
C GLY A 111 -14.75 3.87 8.37
N PHE A 112 -15.03 3.17 7.26
CA PHE A 112 -15.66 1.86 7.24
C PHE A 112 -14.72 0.85 6.58
N ILE A 113 -14.64 -0.34 7.13
CA ILE A 113 -13.79 -1.42 6.63
C ILE A 113 -14.63 -2.67 6.47
N GLU A 114 -14.66 -3.22 5.27
CA GLU A 114 -15.28 -4.51 4.99
C GLU A 114 -14.19 -5.58 4.98
N MET A 115 -14.33 -6.59 5.83
CA MET A 115 -13.37 -7.68 5.97
C MET A 115 -14.11 -8.98 6.34
N SER A 116 -13.41 -10.12 6.33
CA SER A 116 -14.04 -11.38 6.76
C SER A 116 -14.62 -11.28 8.18
N GLU A 117 -15.77 -11.90 8.42
CA GLU A 117 -16.46 -11.85 9.72
C GLU A 117 -15.54 -12.29 10.88
N ALA A 118 -14.83 -13.41 10.68
CA ALA A 118 -13.86 -13.91 11.65
C ALA A 118 -12.70 -12.93 11.91
N GLY A 119 -12.24 -12.22 10.87
CA GLY A 119 -11.22 -11.20 11.01
C GLY A 119 -11.75 -9.93 11.70
N ALA A 120 -13.00 -9.57 11.41
CA ALA A 120 -13.66 -8.40 11.94
C ALA A 120 -13.88 -8.50 13.46
N GLN A 121 -14.33 -9.67 13.95
CA GLN A 121 -14.47 -9.93 15.38
C GLN A 121 -13.12 -9.83 16.11
N LYS A 122 -12.05 -10.42 15.53
CA LYS A 122 -10.69 -10.32 16.08
C LYS A 122 -10.18 -8.88 16.12
N ALA A 123 -10.39 -8.15 15.02
CA ALA A 123 -10.00 -6.74 14.92
C ALA A 123 -10.76 -5.89 15.96
N MET A 124 -12.06 -6.10 16.16
CA MET A 124 -12.81 -5.41 17.22
C MET A 124 -12.22 -5.66 18.60
N SER A 125 -11.93 -6.91 18.96
CA SER A 125 -11.38 -7.21 20.29
C SER A 125 -9.96 -6.71 20.52
N LYS A 126 -9.16 -6.53 19.46
CA LYS A 126 -7.73 -6.18 19.56
C LYS A 126 -7.42 -4.73 19.24
N LEU A 127 -8.17 -4.10 18.33
CA LEU A 127 -7.94 -2.73 17.86
C LEU A 127 -8.91 -1.72 18.50
N ASN A 128 -9.98 -2.16 19.15
CA ASN A 128 -10.77 -1.24 19.95
C ASN A 128 -9.94 -0.77 21.15
N GLU A 129 -9.84 0.54 21.33
CA GLU A 129 -9.00 1.20 22.34
C GLU A 129 -7.49 1.04 22.12
N PHE A 130 -7.08 0.67 20.91
CA PHE A 130 -5.68 0.61 20.52
C PHE A 130 -5.15 2.00 20.13
N ASP A 131 -3.99 2.37 20.64
CA ASP A 131 -3.35 3.64 20.29
C ASP A 131 -2.61 3.55 18.96
N PHE A 132 -3.04 4.36 18.00
CA PHE A 132 -2.49 4.43 16.66
C PHE A 132 -2.17 5.89 16.29
N GLN A 133 -0.89 6.19 16.10
CA GLN A 133 -0.38 7.54 15.79
C GLN A 133 -0.95 8.62 16.74
N GLU A 134 -0.74 8.41 18.05
CA GLU A 134 -1.19 9.31 19.14
C GLU A 134 -2.72 9.44 19.28
N ARG A 135 -3.49 8.52 18.67
CA ARG A 135 -4.95 8.50 18.78
C ARG A 135 -5.47 7.11 19.09
N THR A 136 -6.30 7.03 20.11
CA THR A 136 -6.98 5.79 20.50
C THR A 136 -8.11 5.44 19.55
N LEU A 137 -7.98 4.36 18.80
CA LEU A 137 -8.98 3.92 17.84
C LEU A 137 -10.26 3.44 18.54
N LYS A 138 -11.41 3.69 17.91
CA LYS A 138 -12.70 3.14 18.34
C LYS A 138 -13.24 2.23 17.25
N VAL A 139 -13.20 0.93 17.48
CA VAL A 139 -13.61 -0.08 16.48
C VAL A 139 -14.91 -0.71 16.94
N ARG A 140 -15.94 -0.64 16.10
CA ARG A 140 -17.27 -1.19 16.37
C ARG A 140 -17.82 -1.85 15.12
N GLU A 141 -18.78 -2.74 15.30
CA GLU A 141 -19.60 -3.20 14.19
C GLU A 141 -20.34 -2.01 13.57
N ALA A 142 -20.27 -1.87 12.25
CA ALA A 142 -21.04 -0.87 11.55
C ALA A 142 -22.46 -1.39 11.36
N LYS A 143 -23.46 -0.54 11.57
CA LYS A 143 -24.82 -0.85 11.13
C LYS A 143 -24.81 -0.88 9.60
N SER A 144 -24.98 -2.07 9.02
CA SER A 144 -25.12 -2.27 7.58
C SER A 144 -26.29 -1.42 7.08
N GLN A 145 -26.05 -0.58 6.08
CA GLN A 145 -27.13 0.14 5.40
C GLN A 145 -27.79 -0.74 4.31
N ASP A 146 -27.36 -2.00 4.20
CA ASP A 146 -27.77 -2.94 3.16
C ASP A 146 -29.11 -3.62 3.41
N SER A 147 -29.76 -3.40 4.56
CA SER A 147 -31.12 -3.88 4.79
C SER A 147 -32.17 -3.22 3.87
N ASP A 148 -31.84 -2.12 3.18
CA ASP A 148 -32.79 -1.36 2.35
C ASP A 148 -32.59 -1.54 0.83
N LYS A 149 -31.55 -2.27 0.37
CA LYS A 149 -31.24 -2.37 -1.07
C LYS A 149 -31.59 -3.69 -1.74
N SER A 150 -31.79 -4.78 -0.99
CA SER A 150 -32.19 -6.07 -1.55
C SER A 150 -33.67 -6.16 -1.93
N GLU A 151 -34.55 -5.32 -1.38
CA GLU A 151 -35.99 -5.35 -1.70
C GLU A 151 -36.40 -4.57 -2.97
N ARG A 152 -35.50 -3.77 -3.57
CA ARG A 152 -35.85 -2.93 -4.73
C ARG A 152 -35.71 -3.63 -6.09
N ASN A 153 -35.05 -4.77 -6.15
CA ASN A 153 -34.70 -5.41 -7.42
C ASN A 153 -35.52 -6.67 -7.76
N GLU A 154 -36.57 -6.97 -6.99
CA GLU A 154 -37.47 -8.11 -7.26
C GLU A 154 -38.85 -7.67 -7.79
N ASN A 155 -39.04 -6.36 -8.04
CA ASN A 155 -40.30 -5.79 -8.54
C ASN A 155 -40.15 -4.98 -9.85
N ALA A 156 -39.14 -5.28 -10.67
CA ALA A 156 -38.93 -4.65 -11.98
C ALA A 156 -39.22 -5.63 -13.13
#